data_AF-A0A936X5A0-F1
#
_entry.id   AF-A0A936X5A0-F1
#
_cell.length_a   1.000
_cell.length_b   1.000
_cell.length_c   1.000
_cell.angle_alpha   90.00
_cell.angle_beta   90.00
_cell.angle_gamma   90.00
#
_symmetry.space_group_name_H-M   'P 1'
#
loop_
_entity.id
_entity.type
_entity.pdbx_description
1 polymer ?
#
loop_
_entity_poly.entity_id
_entity_poly.type
_entity_poly.pdbx_seq_one_letter_code
_entity_poly.pdbx_strand_id
1 'polypeptide(L)'
;MEDPLHRIWIGTESGGLNLFNKYTKSFTRFTHKAKENSISNNNVSGLYYDKSGVLWIGTMSGLNSLDTRTLKFSNYTIKDGLPNNAIYGIVEDENEQLWISTNRGLSKMHLKDHSFTNYDVSDGLQSYEFKDQSYFKSSTGDLYFGGIEGFNVFKPENIKEDNFQPPLVFTSFQVFNKEVQVSSDSSAPTLLSQTIQKQNTLKFHIVIL
;
A
#
# COMPACT_ATOMS: atom_id res chain seq x y z
N MET A 1 19.06 -2.60 -14.90
CA MET A 1 18.26 -3.83 -15.11
C MET A 1 18.34 -4.22 -16.57
N GLU A 2 18.46 -5.51 -16.88
CA GLU A 2 18.29 -6.03 -18.25
C GLU A 2 17.00 -6.86 -18.30
N ASP A 3 16.15 -6.64 -19.29
CA ASP A 3 14.94 -7.44 -19.50
C ASP A 3 15.20 -8.66 -20.41
N PRO A 4 14.25 -9.61 -20.54
CA PRO A 4 14.42 -10.80 -21.38
C PRO A 4 14.63 -10.51 -22.88
N LEU A 5 14.35 -9.29 -23.35
CA LEU A 5 14.61 -8.85 -24.72
C LEU A 5 15.99 -8.18 -24.88
N HIS A 6 16.85 -8.31 -23.86
CA HIS A 6 18.18 -7.70 -23.79
C HIS A 6 18.17 -6.17 -23.88
N ARG A 7 17.08 -5.54 -23.44
CA ARG A 7 17.00 -4.09 -23.29
C ARG A 7 17.47 -3.71 -21.89
N ILE A 8 18.27 -2.65 -21.82
CA ILE A 8 18.82 -2.18 -20.55
C ILE A 8 18.00 -0.99 -20.05
N TRP A 9 17.33 -1.18 -18.93
CA TRP A 9 16.55 -0.17 -18.23
C TRP A 9 17.34 0.40 -17.05
N ILE A 10 17.37 1.74 -16.98
CA ILE A 10 18.15 2.51 -16.02
C ILE A 10 17.23 3.53 -15.37
N GLY A 11 17.00 3.37 -14.07
CA GLY A 11 16.43 4.40 -13.21
C GLY A 11 17.52 5.38 -12.81
N THR A 12 17.17 6.65 -12.69
CA THR A 12 18.11 7.71 -12.30
C THR A 12 17.48 8.62 -11.26
N GLU A 13 18.34 9.31 -10.50
CA GLU A 13 17.92 10.41 -9.66
C GLU A 13 17.68 11.65 -10.54
N SER A 14 16.49 12.24 -10.48
CA SER A 14 16.01 13.38 -11.28
C SER A 14 16.00 13.20 -12.81
N GLY A 15 16.57 12.11 -13.32
CA GLY A 15 16.69 11.83 -14.74
C GLY A 15 15.52 11.03 -15.31
N GLY A 16 14.65 10.45 -14.49
CA GLY A 16 13.56 9.57 -14.90
C GLY A 16 14.04 8.17 -15.28
N LEU A 17 13.23 7.48 -16.08
CA LEU A 17 13.52 6.14 -16.60
C LEU A 17 14.18 6.26 -17.97
N ASN A 18 15.27 5.50 -18.17
CA ASN A 18 16.03 5.50 -19.41
C ASN A 18 16.12 4.08 -19.96
N LEU A 19 15.84 3.94 -21.25
CA LEU A 19 16.03 2.72 -22.02
C LEU A 19 17.26 2.89 -22.90
N PHE A 20 18.30 2.11 -22.63
CA PHE A 20 19.53 2.10 -23.40
C PHE A 20 19.44 1.10 -24.56
N ASN A 21 19.68 1.59 -25.77
CA ASN A 21 19.83 0.76 -26.96
C ASN A 21 21.32 0.41 -27.16
N LYS A 22 21.67 -0.86 -26.91
CA LYS A 22 23.05 -1.34 -27.00
C LYS A 22 23.65 -1.30 -28.41
N TYR A 23 22.83 -1.27 -29.46
CA TYR A 23 23.26 -1.25 -30.86
C TYR A 23 23.59 0.16 -31.33
N THR A 24 22.69 1.12 -31.06
CA THR A 24 22.87 2.53 -31.45
C THR A 24 23.63 3.35 -30.42
N LYS A 25 23.89 2.80 -29.24
CA LYS A 25 24.50 3.50 -28.09
C LYS A 25 23.74 4.76 -27.68
N SER A 26 22.41 4.75 -27.83
CA SER A 26 21.54 5.88 -27.52
C SER A 26 20.56 5.55 -26.39
N PHE A 27 19.99 6.60 -25.80
CA PHE A 27 19.00 6.49 -24.74
C PHE A 27 17.64 7.02 -25.21
N THR A 28 16.59 6.27 -24.92
CA THR A 28 15.22 6.78 -24.91
C THR A 28 14.84 7.10 -23.48
N ARG A 29 14.45 8.35 -23.22
CA ARG A 29 14.17 8.85 -21.88
C ARG A 29 12.68 9.04 -21.67
N PHE A 30 12.20 8.55 -20.53
CA PHE A 30 10.83 8.70 -20.05
C PHE A 30 10.87 9.57 -18.78
N THR A 31 10.35 10.78 -18.90
CA THR A 31 10.28 11.75 -17.80
C THR A 31 8.85 12.06 -17.43
N HIS A 32 8.65 12.54 -16.22
CA HIS A 32 7.39 13.05 -15.74
C HIS A 32 6.91 14.23 -16.60
N LYS A 33 5.63 14.18 -16.96
CA LYS A 33 4.92 15.22 -17.68
C LYS A 33 3.53 15.40 -17.06
N ALA A 34 3.29 16.56 -16.45
CA ALA A 34 2.10 16.82 -15.64
C ALA A 34 0.74 16.65 -16.35
N LYS A 35 0.71 16.66 -17.70
CA LYS A 35 -0.52 16.58 -18.50
C LYS A 35 -0.60 15.33 -19.39
N GLU A 36 0.32 14.38 -19.21
CA GLU A 36 0.40 13.17 -20.03
C GLU A 36 0.50 11.93 -19.13
N ASN A 37 0.02 10.79 -19.62
CA ASN A 37 0.24 9.50 -18.99
C ASN A 37 1.73 9.13 -19.10
N SER A 38 2.48 9.52 -18.08
CA SER A 38 3.93 9.41 -17.96
C SER A 38 4.29 8.98 -16.55
N ILE A 39 5.56 8.63 -16.34
CA ILE A 39 6.08 8.30 -15.02
C ILE A 39 5.73 9.38 -13.99
N SER A 40 5.36 8.98 -12.78
CA SER A 40 4.86 9.87 -11.73
C SER A 40 5.91 10.83 -11.16
N ASN A 41 7.19 10.46 -11.20
CA ASN A 41 8.31 11.27 -10.73
C ASN A 41 9.60 10.90 -11.48
N ASN A 42 10.54 11.84 -11.59
CA ASN A 42 11.82 11.59 -12.23
C ASN A 42 12.86 10.90 -11.32
N ASN A 43 12.58 10.76 -10.03
CA ASN A 43 13.43 10.03 -9.10
C ASN A 43 12.98 8.56 -9.08
N VAL A 44 13.71 7.73 -9.83
CA VAL A 44 13.43 6.29 -9.92
C VAL A 44 14.29 5.56 -8.90
N SER A 45 13.65 4.90 -7.94
CA SER A 45 14.29 4.20 -6.81
C SER A 45 14.38 2.69 -7.03
N GLY A 46 13.46 2.11 -7.80
CA GLY A 46 13.38 0.67 -8.01
C GLY A 46 12.81 0.32 -9.37
N LEU A 47 13.25 -0.82 -9.90
CA LEU A 47 12.74 -1.40 -11.14
C LEU A 47 12.48 -2.89 -10.91
N TYR A 48 11.38 -3.40 -11.45
CA TYR A 48 11.06 -4.82 -11.53
C TYR A 48 10.42 -5.14 -12.87
N TYR A 49 10.88 -6.18 -13.59
CA TYR A 49 10.28 -6.61 -14.84
C TYR A 49 9.55 -7.92 -14.60
N ASP A 50 8.23 -7.94 -14.78
CA ASP A 50 7.44 -9.14 -14.56
C ASP A 50 7.41 -10.06 -15.79
N LYS A 51 6.92 -11.28 -15.60
CA LYS A 51 6.82 -12.28 -16.66
C LYS A 51 5.78 -11.93 -17.74
N SER A 52 4.86 -11.00 -17.45
CA SER A 52 3.83 -10.55 -18.39
C SER A 52 4.34 -9.51 -19.39
N GLY A 53 5.54 -8.99 -19.16
CA GLY A 53 6.21 -8.00 -20.00
C GLY A 53 5.96 -6.56 -19.56
N VAL A 54 5.49 -6.36 -18.33
CA VAL A 54 5.30 -5.05 -17.70
C VAL A 54 6.52 -4.72 -16.84
N LEU A 55 7.00 -3.49 -17.00
CA LEU A 55 8.04 -2.93 -16.16
C LEU A 55 7.40 -2.12 -15.04
N TRP A 56 7.60 -2.56 -13.81
CA TRP A 56 7.21 -1.89 -12.58
C TRP A 56 8.33 -0.96 -12.12
N ILE A 57 7.96 0.28 -11.78
CA ILE A 57 8.88 1.39 -11.55
C ILE A 57 8.49 2.08 -10.26
N GLY A 58 9.34 1.98 -9.26
CA GLY A 58 9.21 2.69 -8.00
C GLY A 58 9.76 4.10 -8.14
N THR A 59 9.00 5.09 -7.65
CA THR A 59 9.46 6.47 -7.62
C THR A 59 9.14 7.13 -6.28
N MET A 60 9.59 8.37 -6.10
CA MET A 60 9.24 9.21 -4.94
C MET A 60 7.79 9.73 -4.97
N SER A 61 7.00 9.42 -6.01
CA SER A 61 5.59 9.86 -6.10
C SER A 61 4.65 8.77 -6.60
N GLY A 62 4.98 7.51 -6.35
CA GLY A 62 4.09 6.36 -6.55
C GLY A 62 4.78 5.20 -7.26
N LEU A 63 4.03 4.09 -7.33
CA LEU A 63 4.37 2.95 -8.17
C LEU A 63 3.86 3.20 -9.58
N ASN A 64 4.62 2.82 -10.59
CA ASN A 64 4.21 2.94 -11.98
C ASN A 64 4.36 1.58 -12.66
N SER A 65 3.47 1.28 -13.60
CA SER A 65 3.63 0.19 -14.55
C SER A 65 3.81 0.76 -15.95
N LEU A 66 4.66 0.11 -16.74
CA LEU A 66 4.91 0.42 -18.13
C LEU A 66 4.74 -0.86 -18.95
N ASP A 67 3.69 -0.94 -19.77
CA ASP A 67 3.62 -2.00 -20.79
C ASP A 67 4.72 -1.74 -21.81
N THR A 68 5.71 -2.63 -21.86
CA THR A 68 6.93 -2.38 -22.63
C THR A 68 6.79 -2.60 -24.13
N ARG A 69 5.61 -3.02 -24.61
CA ARG A 69 5.26 -3.17 -26.03
C ARG A 69 4.57 -1.93 -26.56
N THR A 70 3.67 -1.36 -25.75
CA THR A 70 2.85 -0.19 -26.12
C THR A 70 3.41 1.13 -25.59
N LEU A 71 4.37 1.07 -24.65
CA LEU A 71 4.94 2.21 -23.94
C LEU A 71 3.90 3.07 -23.20
N LYS A 72 2.82 2.43 -22.72
CA LYS A 72 1.78 3.08 -21.93
C LYS A 72 2.06 2.95 -20.44
N PHE A 73 1.98 4.08 -19.74
CA PHE A 73 2.11 4.15 -18.29
C PHE A 73 0.76 4.00 -17.59
N SER A 74 0.79 3.43 -16.40
CA SER A 74 -0.26 3.55 -15.38
C SER A 74 0.40 3.82 -14.03
N ASN A 75 -0.22 4.66 -13.22
CA ASN A 75 0.37 5.18 -11.98
C ASN A 75 -0.54 4.82 -10.81
N TYR A 76 0.05 4.35 -9.72
CA TYR A 76 -0.63 3.95 -8.49
C TYR A 76 -0.06 4.78 -7.34
N THR A 77 -0.95 5.35 -6.54
CA THR A 77 -0.65 6.28 -5.46
C THR A 77 -1.45 5.93 -4.21
N ILE A 78 -1.32 6.75 -3.17
CA ILE A 78 -2.18 6.68 -1.98
C ILE A 78 -3.68 6.72 -2.29
N LYS A 79 -4.09 7.31 -3.42
CA LYS A 79 -5.51 7.37 -3.82
C LYS A 79 -6.03 6.01 -4.29
N ASP A 80 -5.12 5.14 -4.71
CA ASP A 80 -5.41 3.84 -5.30
C ASP A 80 -5.23 2.70 -4.27
N GLY A 81 -4.73 3.03 -3.07
CA GLY A 81 -4.61 2.08 -1.95
C GLY A 81 -3.19 1.91 -1.41
N LEU A 82 -2.17 2.50 -2.03
CA LEU A 82 -0.81 2.45 -1.46
C LEU A 82 -0.74 3.17 -0.09
N PRO A 83 0.10 2.71 0.84
CA PRO A 83 0.21 3.34 2.16
C PRO A 83 1.06 4.62 2.12
N ASN A 84 1.95 4.74 1.14
CA ASN A 84 2.78 5.91 0.88
C ASN A 84 3.22 5.95 -0.59
N ASN A 85 3.53 7.15 -1.09
CA ASN A 85 3.97 7.35 -2.47
C ASN A 85 5.49 7.19 -2.67
N ALA A 86 6.29 7.30 -1.61
CA ALA A 86 7.72 7.06 -1.70
C ALA A 86 7.97 5.56 -1.72
N ILE A 87 8.30 5.03 -2.89
CA ILE A 87 8.61 3.62 -3.12
C ILE A 87 10.11 3.43 -3.01
N TYR A 88 10.56 2.42 -2.28
CA TYR A 88 11.99 2.13 -2.08
C TYR A 88 12.43 0.80 -2.67
N GLY A 89 11.50 -0.12 -2.86
CA GLY A 89 11.79 -1.47 -3.35
C GLY A 89 10.57 -2.15 -3.91
N ILE A 90 10.80 -3.03 -4.87
CA ILE A 90 9.78 -3.83 -5.55
C ILE A 90 10.34 -5.23 -5.77
N VAL A 91 9.60 -6.23 -5.30
CA VAL A 91 9.96 -7.64 -5.42
C VAL A 91 8.70 -8.45 -5.69
N GLU A 92 8.78 -9.47 -6.54
CA GLU A 92 7.66 -10.39 -6.78
C GLU A 92 7.81 -11.66 -5.93
N ASP A 93 6.71 -12.11 -5.32
CA ASP A 93 6.67 -13.39 -4.61
C ASP A 93 6.47 -14.61 -5.55
N GLU A 94 6.37 -15.82 -5.00
CA GLU A 94 6.15 -17.03 -5.79
C GLU A 94 4.72 -17.13 -6.38
N ASN A 95 3.79 -16.32 -5.88
CA ASN A 95 2.39 -16.27 -6.34
C ASN A 95 2.15 -15.11 -7.31
N GLU A 96 3.22 -14.53 -7.88
CA GLU A 96 3.16 -13.43 -8.84
C GLU A 96 2.45 -12.19 -8.27
N GLN A 97 2.64 -11.92 -6.98
CA GLN A 97 2.21 -10.68 -6.34
C GLN A 97 3.42 -9.80 -6.06
N LEU A 98 3.23 -8.48 -6.14
CA LEU A 98 4.31 -7.53 -5.89
C LEU A 98 4.31 -7.10 -4.43
N TRP A 99 5.48 -7.14 -3.82
CA TRP A 99 5.79 -6.61 -2.51
C TRP A 99 6.60 -5.34 -2.65
N ILE A 100 6.10 -4.28 -2.03
CA ILE A 100 6.54 -2.91 -2.22
C ILE A 100 6.90 -2.33 -0.86
N SER A 101 8.14 -1.89 -0.69
CA SER A 101 8.56 -1.18 0.53
C SER A 101 8.44 0.32 0.36
N THR A 102 7.91 0.98 1.40
CA THR A 102 7.60 2.41 1.34
C THR A 102 8.06 3.15 2.61
N ASN A 103 7.79 4.46 2.68
CA ASN A 103 8.00 5.24 3.90
C ASN A 103 6.88 5.08 4.95
N ARG A 104 5.89 4.21 4.71
CA ARG A 104 4.81 3.91 5.67
C ARG A 104 4.42 2.44 5.61
N GLY A 105 5.40 1.56 5.79
CA GLY A 105 5.20 0.12 5.83
C GLY A 105 5.40 -0.57 4.48
N LEU A 106 4.96 -1.82 4.42
CA LEU A 106 4.98 -2.66 3.22
C LEU A 106 3.59 -2.69 2.57
N SER A 107 3.55 -2.88 1.26
CA SER A 107 2.32 -3.08 0.52
C SER A 107 2.46 -4.28 -0.40
N LYS A 108 1.48 -5.19 -0.34
CA LYS A 108 1.30 -6.29 -1.27
C LYS A 108 0.27 -5.85 -2.32
N MET A 109 0.69 -5.76 -3.57
CA MET A 109 -0.20 -5.46 -4.69
C MET A 109 -0.65 -6.76 -5.35
N HIS A 110 -1.97 -6.90 -5.47
CA HIS A 110 -2.60 -8.02 -6.15
C HIS A 110 -2.66 -7.74 -7.65
N LEU A 111 -1.88 -8.43 -8.47
CA LEU A 111 -1.72 -8.07 -9.89
C LEU A 111 -3.01 -8.27 -10.72
N LYS A 112 -3.92 -9.12 -10.28
CA LYS A 112 -5.15 -9.45 -11.00
C LYS A 112 -6.15 -8.29 -11.06
N ASP A 113 -6.30 -7.57 -9.95
CA ASP A 113 -7.28 -6.48 -9.81
C ASP A 113 -6.63 -5.15 -9.39
N HIS A 114 -5.31 -5.14 -9.22
CA HIS A 114 -4.51 -3.99 -8.79
C HIS A 114 -4.90 -3.46 -7.40
N SER A 115 -5.50 -4.29 -6.55
CA SER A 115 -5.78 -3.95 -5.15
C SER A 115 -4.53 -4.07 -4.27
N PHE A 116 -4.56 -3.43 -3.10
CA PHE A 116 -3.43 -3.41 -2.17
C PHE A 116 -3.82 -3.93 -0.79
N THR A 117 -2.96 -4.76 -0.20
CA THR A 117 -2.97 -5.10 1.22
C THR A 117 -1.75 -4.47 1.88
N ASN A 118 -1.96 -3.63 2.89
CA ASN A 118 -0.89 -2.86 3.53
C ASN A 118 -0.58 -3.42 4.91
N TYR A 119 0.70 -3.38 5.27
CA TYR A 119 1.22 -3.84 6.56
C TYR A 119 2.01 -2.70 7.20
N ASP A 120 1.84 -2.51 8.51
CA ASP A 120 2.56 -1.51 9.29
C ASP A 120 3.21 -2.10 10.56
N VAL A 121 3.67 -1.23 11.46
CA VAL A 121 4.33 -1.66 12.71
C VAL A 121 3.43 -2.51 13.61
N SER A 122 2.11 -2.36 13.52
CA SER A 122 1.16 -3.18 14.27
C SER A 122 1.10 -4.63 13.75
N ASP A 123 1.52 -4.87 12.50
CA ASP A 123 1.69 -6.19 11.90
C ASP A 123 3.08 -6.80 12.18
N GLY A 124 3.92 -6.12 12.95
CA GLY A 124 5.26 -6.59 13.32
C GLY A 124 6.40 -6.14 12.39
N LEU A 125 6.18 -5.09 11.60
CA LEU A 125 7.28 -4.47 10.82
C LEU A 125 8.31 -3.79 11.73
N GLN A 126 9.57 -3.74 11.27
CA GLN A 126 10.68 -3.15 12.02
C GLN A 126 10.46 -1.67 12.34
N SER A 127 9.80 -0.95 11.43
CA SER A 127 9.41 0.46 11.56
C SER A 127 8.43 0.79 10.42
N TYR A 128 7.95 2.03 10.38
CA TYR A 128 7.21 2.54 9.22
C TYR A 128 8.14 2.78 8.03
N GLU A 129 9.37 3.21 8.28
CA GLU A 129 10.28 3.65 7.22
C GLU A 129 11.22 2.52 6.78
N PHE A 130 11.11 2.17 5.49
CA PHE A 130 12.08 1.33 4.78
C PHE A 130 13.10 2.19 4.03
N LYS A 131 14.17 1.57 3.50
CA LYS A 131 15.25 2.28 2.80
C LYS A 131 15.43 1.83 1.36
N ASP A 132 15.89 2.77 0.54
CA ASP A 132 16.25 2.55 -0.86
C ASP A 132 17.17 1.32 -1.01
N GLN A 133 16.91 0.52 -2.04
CA GLN A 133 17.74 -0.66 -2.42
C GLN A 133 17.88 -1.72 -1.32
N SER A 134 17.16 -1.59 -0.21
CA SER A 134 17.23 -2.48 0.94
C SER A 134 16.15 -3.55 0.83
N TYR A 135 16.16 -4.31 -0.25
CA TYR A 135 15.18 -5.36 -0.52
C TYR A 135 15.82 -6.52 -1.28
N PHE A 136 15.41 -7.74 -0.95
CA PHE A 136 15.95 -8.95 -1.58
C PHE A 136 14.98 -10.12 -1.49
N LYS A 137 14.96 -10.97 -2.53
CA LYS A 137 14.29 -12.26 -2.51
C LYS A 137 15.34 -13.36 -2.57
N SER A 138 15.33 -14.24 -1.57
CA SER A 138 16.17 -15.43 -1.58
C SER A 138 15.67 -16.47 -2.58
N SER A 139 16.55 -17.41 -2.93
CA SER A 139 16.18 -18.56 -3.77
C SER A 139 15.17 -19.49 -3.12
N THR A 140 14.95 -19.40 -1.80
CA THR A 140 13.96 -20.17 -1.04
C THR A 140 12.61 -19.46 -0.91
N GLY A 141 12.47 -18.27 -1.51
CA GLY A 141 11.23 -17.49 -1.52
C GLY A 141 11.09 -16.50 -0.36
N ASP A 142 12.01 -16.50 0.62
CA ASP A 142 12.00 -15.52 1.70
C ASP A 142 12.26 -14.11 1.15
N LEU A 143 11.44 -13.16 1.58
CA LEU A 143 11.56 -11.75 1.26
C LEU A 143 12.22 -11.01 2.42
N TYR A 144 13.19 -10.16 2.09
CA TYR A 144 13.94 -9.33 3.01
C TYR A 144 13.67 -7.87 2.69
N PHE A 145 13.35 -7.07 3.70
CA PHE A 145 13.17 -5.63 3.57
C PHE A 145 13.86 -4.90 4.73
N GLY A 146 14.80 -4.02 4.42
CA GLY A 146 15.57 -3.25 5.39
C GLY A 146 15.06 -1.82 5.56
N GLY A 147 15.19 -1.29 6.77
CA GLY A 147 14.79 0.07 7.13
C GLY A 147 15.65 0.66 8.22
N ILE A 148 15.12 1.67 8.91
CA ILE A 148 15.87 2.45 9.91
C ILE A 148 16.14 1.71 11.22
N GLU A 149 15.36 0.67 11.53
CA GLU A 149 15.45 -0.11 12.77
C GLU A 149 15.76 -1.60 12.50
N GLY A 150 16.45 -1.89 11.38
CA GLY A 150 16.91 -3.23 11.02
C GLY A 150 16.22 -3.75 9.76
N PHE A 151 15.73 -4.99 9.78
CA PHE A 151 15.08 -5.60 8.63
C PHE A 151 13.99 -6.60 9.04
N ASN A 152 12.99 -6.76 8.18
CA ASN A 152 12.02 -7.83 8.24
C ASN A 152 12.40 -8.96 7.28
N VAL A 153 12.13 -10.20 7.69
CA VAL A 153 12.18 -11.39 6.83
C VAL A 153 10.90 -12.18 7.01
N PHE A 154 10.29 -12.56 5.90
CA PHE A 154 9.11 -13.41 5.93
C PHE A 154 8.94 -14.17 4.62
N LYS A 155 8.13 -15.23 4.69
CA LYS A 155 7.62 -15.94 3.53
C LYS A 155 6.17 -15.51 3.28
N PRO A 156 5.83 -14.95 2.11
CA PRO A 156 4.47 -14.50 1.80
C PRO A 156 3.40 -15.58 2.02
N GLU A 157 3.70 -16.83 1.72
CA GLU A 157 2.79 -17.97 1.90
C GLU A 157 2.48 -18.31 3.37
N ASN A 158 3.29 -17.84 4.32
CA ASN A 158 3.10 -18.07 5.74
C ASN A 158 2.25 -16.99 6.42
N ILE A 159 1.92 -15.90 5.72
CA ILE A 159 1.07 -14.84 6.25
C ILE A 159 -0.37 -15.35 6.29
N LYS A 160 -0.97 -15.32 7.48
CA LYS A 160 -2.36 -15.72 7.69
C LYS A 160 -3.24 -14.48 7.78
N GLU A 161 -4.27 -14.44 6.94
CA GLU A 161 -5.29 -13.41 7.03
C GLU A 161 -6.27 -13.74 8.15
N ASP A 162 -6.43 -12.82 9.11
CA ASP A 162 -7.49 -12.92 10.11
C ASP A 162 -8.79 -12.37 9.51
N ASN A 163 -9.68 -13.29 9.14
CA ASN A 163 -11.01 -12.97 8.61
C ASN A 163 -12.07 -12.85 9.70
N PHE A 164 -11.67 -12.78 10.98
CA PHE A 164 -12.60 -12.55 12.06
C PHE A 164 -13.26 -11.18 11.90
N GLN A 165 -14.57 -11.18 11.73
CA GLN A 165 -15.38 -9.97 11.74
C GLN A 165 -15.91 -9.76 13.16
N PRO A 166 -15.26 -8.92 14.00
CA PRO A 166 -15.78 -8.65 15.33
C PRO A 166 -17.16 -8.00 15.21
N PRO A 167 -18.14 -8.39 16.05
CA PRO A 167 -19.43 -7.72 16.05
C PRO A 167 -19.24 -6.25 16.43
N LEU A 168 -19.89 -5.35 15.69
CA LEU A 168 -19.96 -3.94 16.07
C LEU A 168 -20.75 -3.82 17.37
N VAL A 169 -20.10 -3.33 18.41
CA VAL A 169 -20.71 -3.10 19.71
C VAL A 169 -20.60 -1.62 20.08
N PHE A 170 -21.72 -1.03 20.47
CA PHE A 170 -21.73 0.28 21.09
C PHE A 170 -21.25 0.13 22.54
N THR A 171 -20.15 0.80 22.88
CA THR A 171 -19.52 0.74 24.20
C THR A 171 -19.91 1.90 25.11
N SER A 172 -20.33 3.04 24.53
CA SER A 172 -20.79 4.21 25.29
C SER A 172 -21.82 5.03 24.49
N PHE A 173 -22.58 5.86 25.21
CA PHE A 173 -23.52 6.83 24.63
C PHE A 173 -23.41 8.15 25.38
N GLN A 174 -23.35 9.26 24.65
CA GLN A 174 -23.21 10.58 25.22
C GLN A 174 -24.27 11.54 24.69
N VAL A 175 -24.75 12.41 25.56
CA VAL A 175 -25.63 13.54 25.22
C VAL A 175 -24.97 14.80 25.77
N PHE A 176 -24.69 15.78 24.90
CA PHE A 176 -23.95 17.00 25.23
C PHE A 176 -22.62 16.75 25.96
N ASN A 177 -21.83 15.80 25.43
CA ASN A 177 -20.53 15.37 25.98
C ASN A 177 -20.58 14.82 27.41
N LYS A 178 -21.76 14.43 27.90
CA LYS A 178 -21.94 13.72 29.16
C LYS A 178 -22.37 12.29 28.88
N GLU A 179 -21.67 11.35 29.49
CA GLU A 179 -21.99 9.94 29.37
C GLU A 179 -23.34 9.64 30.03
N VAL A 180 -24.18 8.92 29.30
CA VAL A 180 -25.50 8.50 29.77
C VAL A 180 -25.37 7.10 30.32
N GLN A 181 -25.54 6.98 31.63
CA GLN A 181 -25.55 5.69 32.31
C GLN A 181 -26.91 5.01 32.14
N VAL A 182 -26.90 3.66 32.12
CA VAL A 182 -28.14 2.88 32.15
C VAL A 182 -28.77 3.05 33.52
N SER A 183 -30.01 3.54 33.58
CA SER A 183 -30.74 3.66 34.84
C SER A 183 -31.41 2.33 35.19
N SER A 184 -31.29 1.88 36.44
CA SER A 184 -32.04 0.75 36.98
C SER A 184 -33.44 1.13 37.48
N ASP A 185 -33.79 2.42 37.46
CA ASP A 185 -35.02 2.95 38.03
C ASP A 185 -36.09 3.14 36.96
N SER A 186 -37.13 2.29 37.00
CA SER A 186 -38.26 2.29 36.05
C SER A 186 -39.23 3.46 36.22
N SER A 187 -39.03 4.32 37.24
CA SER A 187 -39.93 5.43 37.57
C SER A 187 -39.52 6.78 36.96
N ALA A 188 -38.31 6.91 36.39
CA ALA A 188 -37.80 8.15 35.80
C ALA A 188 -37.74 8.07 34.26
N PRO A 189 -37.98 9.18 33.52
CA PRO A 189 -37.78 9.22 32.08
C PRO A 189 -36.28 9.08 31.79
N THR A 190 -35.89 7.89 31.33
CA THR A 190 -34.50 7.52 31.10
C THR A 190 -34.27 7.31 29.60
N LEU A 191 -33.15 7.82 29.09
CA LEU A 191 -32.76 7.70 27.68
C LEU A 191 -32.33 6.26 27.34
N LEU A 192 -31.78 5.55 28.32
CA LEU A 192 -31.37 4.14 28.23
C LEU A 192 -31.93 3.37 29.43
N SER A 193 -32.84 2.43 29.16
CA SER A 193 -33.40 1.49 30.15
C SER A 193 -32.68 0.13 30.16
N GLN A 194 -31.75 -0.08 29.23
CA GLN A 194 -30.90 -1.27 29.12
C GLN A 194 -29.57 -0.90 28.44
N THR A 195 -28.59 -1.80 28.50
CA THR A 195 -27.34 -1.65 27.75
C THR A 195 -27.62 -1.45 26.27
N ILE A 196 -26.89 -0.55 25.61
CA ILE A 196 -27.08 -0.22 24.19
C ILE A 196 -27.04 -1.48 23.31
N GLN A 197 -26.25 -2.49 23.69
CA GLN A 197 -26.16 -3.80 23.02
C GLN A 197 -27.51 -4.54 22.90
N LYS A 198 -28.45 -4.31 23.82
CA LYS A 198 -29.79 -4.93 23.82
C LYS A 198 -30.89 -3.98 23.37
N GLN A 199 -30.54 -2.71 23.11
CA GLN A 199 -31.51 -1.68 22.77
C GLN A 199 -31.70 -1.57 21.26
N ASN A 200 -32.81 -2.13 20.77
CA ASN A 200 -33.14 -2.15 19.33
C ASN A 200 -33.64 -0.80 18.79
N THR A 201 -33.93 0.18 19.65
CA THR A 201 -34.46 1.49 19.22
C THR A 201 -34.12 2.58 20.24
N LEU A 202 -33.57 3.70 19.78
CA LEU A 202 -33.39 4.93 20.55
C LEU A 202 -34.53 5.89 20.20
N LYS A 203 -35.35 6.28 21.19
CA LYS A 203 -36.43 7.25 20.99
C LYS A 203 -36.00 8.60 21.55
N PHE A 204 -35.83 9.59 20.67
CA PHE A 204 -35.58 10.97 21.07
C PHE A 204 -36.89 11.75 21.05
N HIS A 205 -37.19 12.45 22.15
CA HIS A 205 -38.18 13.52 22.14
C HIS A 205 -37.43 14.84 22.00
N ILE A 206 -37.32 15.35 20.78
CA ILE A 206 -36.77 16.68 20.54
C ILE A 206 -37.91 17.66 20.82
N VAL A 207 -37.83 18.35 21.96
CA VAL A 207 -38.66 19.53 22.20
C VAL A 207 -37.88 20.71 21.66
N ILE A 208 -38.33 21.23 20.51
CA ILE A 208 -37.84 22.50 19.98
C ILE A 208 -38.59 23.59 20.74
N LEU A 209 -37.87 24.44 21.47
CA LEU A 209 -38.39 25.67 22.08
C LEU A 209 -38.44 26.79 21.04
#